data_AF-A0A433ZV00-F1
#
_entry.id   AF-A0A433ZV00-F1
#
_cell.length_a   1.000
_cell.length_b   1.000
_cell.length_c   1.000
_cell.angle_alpha   90.00
_cell.angle_beta   90.00
_cell.angle_gamma   90.00
#
_symmetry.space_group_name_H-M   'P 1'
#
loop_
_entity.id
_entity.type
_entity.pdbx_description
1 polymer ?
#
loop_
_entity_poly.entity_id
_entity_poly.type
_entity_poly.pdbx_seq_one_letter_code
_entity_poly.pdbx_strand_id
1 'polypeptide(L)' 'MAEQLHFFDIPSPCVGICQLNEKGYCRGCYRSRDERFQWLSMSNAQKENVIRLCRQRRYRATKGETLPESPSGQLDLF' A
#
# COMPACT_ATOMS: atom_id res chain seq x y z
N MET A 1 9.85 12.00 -24.67
CA MET A 1 9.85 11.44 -23.31
C MET A 1 8.65 10.51 -23.20
N ALA A 2 8.85 9.23 -22.87
CA ALA A 2 7.75 8.25 -22.83
C ALA A 2 6.98 8.40 -21.50
N GLU A 3 5.91 9.17 -21.53
CA GLU A 3 4.90 9.16 -20.47
C GLU A 3 4.14 7.85 -20.59
N GLN A 4 4.57 6.86 -19.80
CA GLN A 4 3.90 5.57 -19.75
C GLN A 4 2.45 5.80 -19.31
N LEU A 5 1.52 5.67 -20.26
CA LEU A 5 0.08 5.73 -20.02
C LEU A 5 -0.27 4.62 -19.02
N HIS A 6 -0.35 4.98 -17.74
CA HIS A 6 -0.87 4.10 -16.70
C HIS A 6 -2.37 3.94 -16.97
N PHE A 7 -2.70 2.92 -17.76
CA PHE A 7 -4.06 2.60 -18.19
C PHE A 7 -4.97 2.17 -17.03
N PHE A 8 -4.39 1.87 -15.87
CA PHE A 8 -5.08 1.36 -14.69
C PHE A 8 -4.84 2.28 -13.49
N ASP A 9 -5.92 2.67 -12.80
CA ASP A 9 -5.81 3.43 -11.55
C ASP A 9 -5.16 2.56 -10.47
N ILE A 10 -4.28 3.16 -9.68
CA ILE A 10 -3.60 2.47 -8.59
C ILE A 10 -4.62 2.15 -7.49
N PRO A 11 -4.92 0.87 -7.22
CA PRO A 11 -5.92 0.51 -6.21
C PRO A 11 -5.45 0.90 -4.82
N SER A 12 -6.39 1.33 -3.97
CA SER A 12 -6.05 1.73 -2.61
C SER A 12 -5.62 0.51 -1.78
N PRO A 13 -4.52 0.59 -1.02
CA PRO A 13 -4.07 -0.50 -0.13
C PRO A 13 -4.90 -0.60 1.16
N CYS A 14 -6.13 -0.08 1.17
CA CYS A 14 -6.97 -0.01 2.36
C CYS A 14 -7.64 -1.36 2.61
N VAL A 15 -7.46 -1.91 3.81
CA VAL A 15 -8.10 -3.17 4.24
C VAL A 15 -9.43 -2.95 4.96
N GLY A 16 -10.02 -1.75 4.86
CA GLY A 16 -11.26 -1.39 5.56
C GLY A 16 -11.10 -1.16 7.07
N ILE A 17 -9.89 -1.30 7.62
CA ILE A 17 -9.61 -1.13 9.05
C ILE A 17 -8.90 0.22 9.25
N CYS A 18 -9.59 1.18 9.86
CA CYS A 18 -9.04 2.50 10.17
C CYS A 18 -8.65 2.63 11.65
N GLN A 19 -7.74 1.78 12.12
CA GLN A 19 -7.18 1.88 13.47
C GLN A 19 -5.80 2.54 13.43
N LEU A 20 -5.58 3.56 14.26
CA LEU A 20 -4.29 4.22 14.41
C LEU A 20 -3.40 3.42 15.36
N ASN A 21 -2.11 3.34 15.02
CA ASN A 21 -1.08 2.82 15.90
C ASN A 21 -0.49 3.96 16.76
N GLU A 22 0.30 3.64 17.77
CA GLU A 22 0.94 4.59 18.70
C GLU A 22 1.82 5.62 17.96
N LYS A 23 2.31 5.26 16.77
CA LYS A 23 3.11 6.13 15.89
C LYS A 23 2.28 7.00 14.93
N GLY A 24 0.95 6.96 15.00
CA GLY A 24 0.06 7.75 14.14
C GLY A 24 -0.17 7.19 12.73
N TYR A 25 0.20 5.93 12.47
CA TYR A 25 -0.06 5.23 11.20
C TYR A 25 -1.21 4.24 11.33
N CYS A 26 -1.92 3.96 10.24
CA CYS A 26 -2.94 2.92 10.22
C CYS A 26 -2.34 1.52 10.48
N ARG A 27 -2.93 0.72 11.38
CA ARG A 27 -2.48 -0.66 11.68
C ARG A 27 -2.61 -1.62 10.49
N GLY A 28 -3.60 -1.40 9.62
CA GLY A 28 -3.82 -2.24 8.44
C GLY A 28 -2.98 -1.82 7.24
N CYS A 29 -3.16 -0.58 6.77
CA CYS A 29 -2.54 -0.10 5.53
C CYS A 29 -1.26 0.72 5.74
N TYR A 30 -0.86 1.02 6.98
CA TYR A 30 0.35 1.79 7.33
C TYR A 30 0.44 3.20 6.72
N ARG A 31 -0.69 3.73 6.24
CA ARG A 31 -0.84 5.11 5.79
C ARG A 31 -0.95 6.06 6.97
N SER A 32 -0.38 7.25 6.83
CA SER A 32 -0.62 8.37 7.73
C SER A 32 -2.00 8.98 7.49
N ARG A 33 -2.43 9.88 8.38
CA ARG A 33 -3.69 10.61 8.22
C ARG A 33 -3.68 11.48 6.96
N ASP A 34 -2.58 12.19 6.74
CA ASP A 34 -2.40 13.10 5.60
C ASP A 34 -2.46 12.36 4.25
N GLU A 35 -1.75 11.23 4.15
CA GLU A 35 -1.76 10.37 2.96
C GLU A 35 -3.15 9.82 2.59
N ARG A 36 -4.06 9.70 3.57
CA ARG A 36 -5.45 9.27 3.32
C ARG A 36 -6.29 10.40 2.72
N PHE A 37 -6.16 11.61 3.25
CA PHE A 37 -6.89 12.78 2.73
C PHE A 37 -6.41 13.15 1.33
N GLN A 38 -5.11 13.12 1.11
CA GLN A 38 -4.51 13.48 -0.18
C GLN A 38 -4.66 12.41 -1.26
N TRP A 39 -5.05 11.17 -0.92
CA TRP A 39 -5.10 10.05 -1.88
C TRP A 39 -5.92 10.34 -3.15
N LEU A 40 -7.05 11.05 -3.02
CA LEU A 40 -7.91 11.43 -4.15
C LEU A 40 -7.28 12.49 -5.06
N SER A 41 -6.36 13.30 -4.54
CA SER A 41 -5.67 14.36 -5.27
C SER A 41 -4.26 13.95 -5.75
N MET A 42 -3.78 12.78 -5.36
CA MET A 42 -2.46 12.27 -5.73
C MET A 42 -2.43 11.77 -7.17
N SER A 43 -1.36 12.11 -7.91
CA SER A 43 -1.06 11.49 -9.21
C SER A 43 -0.67 10.02 -9.05
N ASN A 44 -0.77 9.22 -10.11
CA ASN A 44 -0.44 7.78 -10.06
C ASN A 44 0.98 7.51 -9.50
N ALA A 45 1.98 8.27 -9.92
CA ALA A 45 3.34 8.17 -9.39
C ALA A 45 3.42 8.45 -7.87
N GLN A 46 2.63 9.39 -7.38
CA GLN A 46 2.55 9.68 -5.94
C GLN A 46 1.84 8.53 -5.20
N LYS A 47 0.75 8.01 -5.78
CA LYS A 47 0.02 6.87 -5.23
C LYS A 47 0.94 5.65 -5.08
N GLU A 48 1.74 5.33 -6.10
CA GLU A 48 2.75 4.27 -6.07
C GLU A 48 3.80 4.50 -4.99
N ASN A 49 4.31 5.72 -4.87
CA ASN A 49 5.30 6.05 -3.86
C ASN A 49 4.73 5.86 -2.44
N VAL A 50 3.47 6.25 -2.19
CA VAL A 50 2.84 6.01 -0.89
C VAL A 50 2.67 4.52 -0.62
N ILE A 51 2.27 3.71 -1.60
CA ILE A 51 2.19 2.25 -1.43
C ILE A 51 3.57 1.67 -1.08
N ARG A 52 4.62 2.11 -1.78
CA ARG A 52 6.00 1.70 -1.50
C ARG A 52 6.43 2.05 -0.07
N LEU A 53 6.11 3.27 0.39
CA LEU A 53 6.37 3.69 1.77
C LEU A 53 5.58 2.86 2.78
N CYS A 54 4.31 2.56 2.51
CA CYS A 54 3.48 1.73 3.37
C CYS A 54 4.05 0.31 3.50
N ARG A 55 4.50 -0.29 2.40
CA ARG A 55 5.21 -1.58 2.41
C ARG A 55 6.48 -1.51 3.25
N GLN A 56 7.27 -0.44 3.13
CA GLN A 56 8.49 -0.26 3.93
C GLN A 56 8.18 -0.08 5.42
N ARG A 57 7.17 0.73 5.77
CA ARG A 57 6.72 0.92 7.15
C ARG A 57 6.20 -0.39 7.75
N ARG A 58 5.41 -1.14 6.96
CA ARG A 58 4.95 -2.47 7.33
C ARG A 58 6.13 -3.39 7.57
N TYR A 59 7.09 -3.49 6.65
CA TYR A 59 8.30 -4.31 6.81
C TYR A 59 9.07 -3.98 8.11
N ARG A 60 9.21 -2.68 8.44
CA ARG A 60 9.85 -2.24 9.69
C ARG A 60 9.04 -2.61 10.94
N ALA A 61 7.71 -2.66 10.84
CA ALA A 61 6.84 -3.11 11.92
C ALA A 61 6.82 -4.65 12.04
N THR A 62 6.87 -5.36 10.91
CA THR A 62 6.78 -6.83 10.79
C THR A 62 8.12 -7.54 10.90
N LYS A 63 9.26 -6.85 10.96
CA LYS A 63 10.50 -7.47 11.47
C LYS A 63 10.37 -7.96 12.93
N GLY A 64 9.22 -7.71 13.58
CA GLY A 64 8.76 -8.42 14.78
C GLY A 64 7.60 -9.41 14.59
N GLU A 65 6.95 -9.51 13.42
CA GLU A 65 5.89 -10.51 13.15
C GLU A 65 5.64 -10.67 11.63
N THR A 66 5.83 -11.88 11.12
CA THR A 66 5.82 -12.28 9.69
C THR A 66 4.58 -11.83 8.90
N LEU A 67 4.78 -11.30 7.68
CA LEU A 67 3.70 -11.25 6.69
C LEU A 67 3.53 -12.65 6.07
N PRO A 68 2.29 -13.13 5.83
CA PRO A 68 2.07 -14.13 4.80
C PRO A 68 2.35 -13.46 3.45
N GLU A 69 3.46 -13.85 2.83
CA GLU A 69 3.57 -13.89 1.39
C GLU A 69 2.31 -14.55 0.83
N SER A 70 1.50 -13.81 0.07
CA SER A 70 0.56 -14.46 -0.83
C SER A 70 1.42 -15.20 -1.85
N PRO A 71 1.40 -16.55 -1.90
CA PRO A 71 1.94 -17.22 -3.05
C PRO A 71 0.98 -16.87 -4.19
N SER A 72 1.42 -15.99 -5.08
CA SER A 72 0.93 -15.99 -6.47
C SER A 72 1.43 -17.30 -7.10
N GLY A 73 0.89 -18.41 -6.63
CA GLY A 73 1.18 -19.76 -7.07
C GLY A 73 0.13 -20.18 -8.07
N GLN A 74 0.52 -20.07 -9.34
CA GLN A 74 0.33 -21.13 -10.33
C GLN A 74 -1.12 -21.55 -10.61
N LEU A 75 -1.68 -20.93 -11.65
CA LEU A 75 -2.79 -21.52 -12.39
C LEU A 75 -2.25 -22.72 -13.17
N ASP A 76 -2.14 -23.89 -12.52
CA ASP A 76 -2.08 -25.17 -13.24
C ASP A 76 -3.49 -25.49 -13.74
N LEU A 77 -3.80 -25.02 -14.95
CA LEU A 77 -4.88 -25.62 -15.74
C LEU A 77 -4.28 -26.83 -16.46
N PHE A 78 -4.64 -28.02 -15.96
CA PHE A 78 -4.79 -29.22 -16.78
C PHE A 78 -5.83 -28.98 -17.88
#